data_AF-A0AAE0F7T7-F1
#
_entry.id   AF-A0AAE0F7T7-F1
#
_cell.length_a   1.000
_cell.length_b   1.000
_cell.length_c   1.000
_cell.angle_alpha   90.00
_cell.angle_beta   90.00
_cell.angle_gamma   90.00
#
_symmetry.space_group_name_H-M   'P 1'
#
loop_
_entity.id
_entity.type
_entity.pdbx_description
1 polymer ?
#
loop_
_entity_poly.entity_id
_entity_poly.type
_entity_poly.pdbx_seq_one_letter_code
_entity_poly.pdbx_strand_id
1 'polypeptide(L)'
;VLACAPSNVAVDNMAERLANGGVKIVRLGHPVRLLDSVTQHSLDVQVQNSDGKGLAKDVRQDMNAILQKMGCKKTKKQERYALRGELKELRKELRKREDQAVKEVMGHARVVLATNTGAADYALKHMEAAFDLVVIDEAAQALEVSCWIPMLRGRRVVLAGDHKQLAPTITSAEAAKRGLGLTLFDRVVGMYGASCTRMLNVQVHLPHAPVAPPWYPSPAPFPRLWEPISGRFPGTSLKKKAEKKKKKLINHP
;
A
#
# COMPACT_ATOMS: atom_id res chain seq x y z
N VAL A 1 -13.63 -8.89 -8.15
CA VAL A 1 -13.47 -7.46 -7.77
C VAL A 1 -12.02 -7.23 -7.34
N LEU A 2 -11.42 -6.09 -7.69
CA LEU A 2 -10.14 -5.64 -7.13
C LEU A 2 -10.42 -4.55 -6.11
N ALA A 3 -10.02 -4.74 -4.84
CA ALA A 3 -10.15 -3.75 -3.79
C ALA A 3 -8.77 -3.23 -3.39
N CYS A 4 -8.60 -1.92 -3.39
CA CYS A 4 -7.33 -1.25 -3.17
C CYS A 4 -7.43 -0.10 -2.18
N ALA A 5 -6.30 0.26 -1.59
CA ALA A 5 -6.14 1.45 -0.77
C ALA A 5 -4.66 1.92 -0.81
N PRO A 6 -4.36 3.18 -0.46
CA PRO A 6 -2.99 3.67 -0.44
C PRO A 6 -2.10 3.05 0.66
N SER A 7 -2.69 2.55 1.77
CA SER A 7 -1.97 2.02 2.93
C SER A 7 -2.29 0.55 3.22
N ASN A 8 -1.34 -0.20 3.80
CA ASN A 8 -1.57 -1.60 4.17
C ASN A 8 -2.71 -1.74 5.20
N VAL A 9 -2.75 -0.84 6.19
CA VAL A 9 -3.77 -0.86 7.25
C VAL A 9 -5.18 -0.74 6.68
N ALA A 10 -5.40 0.16 5.73
CA ALA A 10 -6.71 0.29 5.08
C ALA A 10 -7.10 -0.97 4.31
N VAL A 11 -6.15 -1.59 3.59
CA VAL A 11 -6.41 -2.85 2.88
C VAL A 11 -6.72 -3.98 3.85
N ASP A 12 -5.99 -4.08 4.95
CA ASP A 12 -6.17 -5.15 5.93
C ASP A 12 -7.50 -5.00 6.68
N ASN A 13 -7.92 -3.77 7.00
CA ASN A 13 -9.25 -3.49 7.57
C ASN A 13 -10.39 -3.94 6.63
N MET A 14 -10.27 -3.69 5.32
CA MET A 14 -11.22 -4.22 4.34
C MET A 14 -11.20 -5.74 4.29
N ALA A 15 -10.00 -6.34 4.29
CA ALA A 15 -9.83 -7.79 4.23
C ALA A 15 -10.47 -8.49 5.43
N GLU A 16 -10.25 -7.99 6.65
CA GLU A 16 -10.83 -8.53 7.87
C GLU A 16 -12.36 -8.52 7.84
N ARG A 17 -12.97 -7.38 7.43
CA ARG A 17 -14.43 -7.26 7.31
C ARG A 17 -15.01 -8.22 6.27
N LEU A 18 -14.33 -8.40 5.13
CA LEU A 18 -14.76 -9.32 4.08
C LEU A 18 -14.59 -10.78 4.48
N ALA A 19 -13.50 -11.11 5.18
CA ALA A 19 -13.26 -12.44 5.72
C ALA A 19 -14.35 -12.84 6.73
N ASN A 20 -14.69 -11.94 7.67
CA ASN A 20 -15.77 -12.14 8.63
C ASN A 20 -17.14 -12.27 7.97
N GLY A 21 -17.33 -11.65 6.80
CA GLY A 21 -18.51 -11.82 5.96
C GLY A 21 -18.55 -13.11 5.13
N GLY A 22 -17.54 -13.99 5.27
CA GLY A 22 -17.48 -15.27 4.55
C GLY A 22 -17.13 -15.14 3.06
N VAL A 23 -16.57 -14.00 2.63
CA VAL A 23 -16.19 -13.79 1.23
C VAL A 23 -14.84 -14.46 0.96
N LYS A 24 -14.74 -15.19 -0.16
CA LYS A 24 -13.45 -15.74 -0.63
C LYS A 24 -12.54 -14.62 -1.11
N ILE A 25 -11.53 -14.31 -0.32
CA ILE A 25 -10.60 -13.22 -0.56
C ILE A 25 -9.15 -13.70 -0.73
N VAL A 26 -8.37 -12.91 -1.47
CA VAL A 26 -6.91 -13.06 -1.57
C VAL A 26 -6.26 -11.71 -1.32
N ARG A 27 -5.33 -11.64 -0.36
CA ARG A 27 -4.55 -10.45 -0.02
C ARG A 27 -3.15 -10.51 -0.65
N LEU A 28 -2.83 -9.55 -1.50
CA LEU A 28 -1.52 -9.44 -2.17
C LEU A 28 -0.53 -8.59 -1.37
N GLY A 29 0.57 -9.19 -0.95
CA GLY A 29 1.62 -8.51 -0.22
C GLY A 29 2.30 -9.48 0.73
N HIS A 30 3.50 -9.12 1.17
CA HIS A 30 4.28 -10.02 2.02
C HIS A 30 3.60 -10.18 3.40
N PRO A 31 3.37 -11.42 3.87
CA PRO A 31 2.78 -11.73 5.19
C PRO A 31 3.30 -10.90 6.38
N VAL A 32 4.59 -10.56 6.41
CA VAL A 32 5.23 -9.78 7.50
C VAL A 32 4.64 -8.37 7.64
N ARG A 33 4.00 -7.84 6.58
CA ARG A 33 3.42 -6.50 6.55
C ARG A 33 1.92 -6.48 6.82
N LEU A 34 1.31 -7.65 7.06
CA LEU A 34 -0.12 -7.82 7.21
C LEU A 34 -0.51 -7.96 8.69
N LEU A 35 -1.74 -7.60 9.01
CA LEU A 35 -2.37 -7.97 10.28
C LEU A 35 -2.52 -9.50 10.40
N ASP A 36 -2.29 -10.03 11.59
CA ASP A 36 -2.36 -11.47 11.88
C ASP A 36 -3.72 -12.09 11.50
N SER A 37 -4.82 -11.34 11.70
CA SER A 37 -6.17 -11.78 11.33
C SER A 37 -6.34 -11.99 9.82
N VAL A 38 -5.51 -11.34 8.99
CA VAL A 38 -5.58 -11.37 7.52
C VAL A 38 -4.49 -12.28 6.91
N THR A 39 -3.46 -12.65 7.67
CA THR A 39 -2.30 -13.43 7.17
C THR A 39 -2.70 -14.75 6.49
N GLN A 40 -3.72 -15.44 6.99
CA GLN A 40 -4.25 -16.67 6.38
C GLN A 40 -4.85 -16.45 4.99
N HIS A 41 -5.25 -15.22 4.68
CA HIS A 41 -5.81 -14.82 3.40
C HIS A 41 -4.75 -14.28 2.43
N SER A 42 -3.48 -14.22 2.83
CA SER A 42 -2.41 -13.80 1.93
C SER A 42 -2.17 -14.80 0.81
N LEU A 43 -1.82 -14.31 -0.39
CA LEU A 43 -1.53 -15.16 -1.54
C LEU A 43 -0.45 -16.20 -1.20
N ASP A 44 0.63 -15.77 -0.56
CA ASP A 44 1.75 -16.65 -0.20
C ASP A 44 1.30 -17.81 0.70
N VAL A 45 0.49 -17.53 1.72
CA VAL A 45 0.01 -18.55 2.66
C VAL A 45 -1.00 -19.48 1.99
N GLN A 46 -1.90 -18.95 1.16
CA GLN A 46 -2.88 -19.77 0.45
C GLN A 46 -2.21 -20.70 -0.58
N VAL A 47 -1.22 -20.20 -1.31
CA VAL A 47 -0.41 -21.03 -2.23
C VAL A 47 0.35 -22.10 -1.44
N GLN A 48 0.89 -21.78 -0.27
CA GLN A 48 1.56 -22.76 0.60
C GLN A 48 0.61 -23.80 1.20
N ASN A 49 -0.66 -23.47 1.41
CA ASN A 49 -1.67 -24.38 1.95
C ASN A 49 -2.34 -25.22 0.85
N SER A 50 -2.34 -24.75 -0.40
CA SER A 50 -2.77 -25.53 -1.56
C SER A 50 -1.81 -26.69 -1.87
N ASP A 51 -2.25 -27.62 -2.72
CA ASP A 51 -1.45 -28.77 -3.20
C ASP A 51 -0.11 -28.38 -3.84
N GLY A 52 0.11 -27.08 -4.12
CA GLY A 52 1.40 -26.52 -4.50
C GLY A 52 2.55 -26.78 -3.52
N LYS A 53 2.27 -27.10 -2.25
CA LYS A 53 3.30 -27.42 -1.24
C LYS A 53 4.11 -28.68 -1.60
N GLY A 54 3.46 -29.69 -2.18
CA GLY A 54 4.13 -30.91 -2.63
C GLY A 54 4.97 -30.66 -3.88
N LEU A 55 4.37 -30.00 -4.87
CA LEU A 55 4.95 -29.84 -6.20
C LEU A 55 6.19 -28.93 -6.25
N ALA A 56 6.28 -27.92 -5.38
CA ALA A 56 7.44 -27.01 -5.35
C ALA A 56 8.59 -27.53 -4.48
N LYS A 57 8.31 -28.42 -3.51
CA LYS A 57 9.32 -28.89 -2.55
C LYS A 57 10.37 -29.77 -3.21
N ASP A 58 9.94 -30.68 -4.08
CA ASP A 58 10.83 -31.62 -4.77
C ASP A 58 11.82 -30.87 -5.69
N VAL A 59 11.30 -29.93 -6.50
CA VAL A 59 12.13 -29.09 -7.38
C VAL A 59 13.11 -28.24 -6.58
N ARG A 60 12.72 -27.74 -5.40
CA ARG A 60 13.62 -26.99 -4.50
C ARG A 60 14.72 -27.89 -3.92
N GLN A 61 14.41 -29.14 -3.60
CA GLN A 61 15.41 -30.11 -3.13
C GLN A 61 16.42 -30.44 -4.24
N ASP A 62 15.97 -30.66 -5.47
CA ASP A 62 16.84 -30.92 -6.63
C ASP A 62 17.77 -29.74 -6.92
N MET A 63 17.24 -28.51 -6.86
CA MET A 63 18.07 -27.29 -7.00
C MET A 63 19.13 -27.19 -5.91
N ASN A 64 18.77 -27.48 -4.65
CA ASN A 64 19.72 -27.46 -3.54
C ASN A 64 20.82 -28.52 -3.72
N ALA A 65 20.47 -29.72 -4.19
CA ALA A 65 21.44 -30.77 -4.49
C ALA A 65 22.42 -30.34 -5.59
N ILE A 66 21.95 -29.69 -6.65
CA ILE A 66 22.82 -29.15 -7.73
C ILE A 66 23.71 -28.01 -7.21
N LEU A 67 23.19 -27.14 -6.36
CA LEU A 67 23.97 -26.05 -5.74
C LEU A 67 25.09 -26.61 -4.85
N GLN A 68 24.81 -27.66 -4.07
CA GLN A 68 25.82 -28.36 -3.27
C GLN A 68 26.91 -28.98 -4.16
N LYS A 69 26.52 -29.68 -5.24
CA LYS A 69 27.46 -30.24 -6.23
C LYS A 69 28.35 -29.17 -6.86
N MET A 70 27.82 -27.99 -7.18
CA MET A 70 28.61 -26.87 -7.74
C MET A 70 29.58 -26.23 -6.73
N GLY A 71 29.27 -26.29 -5.43
CA GLY A 71 30.12 -25.79 -4.34
C GLY A 71 31.38 -26.61 -4.10
N CYS A 72 31.43 -27.87 -4.55
CA CYS A 72 32.62 -28.71 -4.46
C CYS A 72 33.73 -28.21 -5.42
N LYS A 73 34.91 -27.92 -4.84
CA LYS A 73 36.09 -27.32 -5.52
C LYS A 73 36.70 -28.18 -6.65
N LYS A 74 36.28 -29.43 -6.84
CA LYS A 74 36.84 -30.39 -7.82
C LYS A 74 36.09 -30.47 -9.16
N THR A 75 35.01 -29.71 -9.35
CA THR A 75 34.13 -29.84 -10.51
C THR A 75 34.78 -29.29 -11.78
N LYS A 76 34.87 -30.10 -12.85
CA LYS A 76 35.48 -29.68 -14.13
C LYS A 76 34.66 -28.54 -14.78
N LYS A 77 35.32 -27.72 -15.62
CA LYS A 77 34.68 -26.58 -16.29
C LYS A 77 33.43 -27.00 -17.10
N GLN A 78 33.51 -28.10 -17.84
CA GLN A 78 32.39 -28.65 -18.62
C GLN A 78 31.23 -29.12 -17.74
N GLU A 79 31.50 -29.83 -16.64
CA GLU A 79 30.47 -30.27 -15.67
C GLU A 79 29.76 -29.07 -15.02
N ARG A 80 30.50 -27.98 -14.71
CA ARG A 80 29.88 -26.74 -14.22
C ARG A 80 28.94 -26.09 -15.24
N TYR A 81 29.22 -26.20 -16.53
CA TYR A 81 28.32 -25.70 -17.57
C TYR A 81 27.04 -26.55 -17.66
N ALA A 82 27.16 -27.88 -17.59
CA ALA A 82 26.01 -28.79 -17.57
C ALA A 82 25.10 -28.53 -16.36
N LEU A 83 25.66 -28.46 -15.14
CA LEU A 83 24.92 -28.18 -13.91
C LEU A 83 24.20 -26.81 -13.94
N ARG A 84 24.79 -25.80 -14.59
CA ARG A 84 24.12 -24.50 -14.80
C ARG A 84 22.93 -24.61 -15.75
N GLY A 85 23.02 -25.46 -16.77
CA GLY A 85 21.92 -25.77 -17.69
C GLY A 85 20.77 -26.44 -16.95
N GLU A 86 21.05 -27.49 -16.18
CA GLU A 86 20.06 -28.19 -15.35
C GLU A 86 19.39 -27.24 -14.35
N LEU A 87 20.18 -26.41 -13.66
CA LEU A 87 19.64 -25.42 -12.72
C LEU A 87 18.73 -24.40 -13.42
N LYS A 88 19.03 -24.03 -14.67
CA LYS A 88 18.18 -23.12 -15.46
C LYS A 88 16.84 -23.77 -15.80
N GLU A 89 16.83 -25.05 -16.18
CA GLU A 89 15.61 -25.78 -16.47
C GLU A 89 14.77 -26.00 -15.21
N LEU A 90 15.36 -26.44 -14.09
CA LEU A 90 14.64 -26.56 -12.82
C LEU A 90 14.04 -25.24 -12.35
N ARG A 91 14.74 -24.10 -12.53
CA ARG A 91 14.17 -22.78 -12.23
C ARG A 91 13.01 -22.40 -13.13
N LYS A 92 13.02 -22.81 -14.40
CA LYS A 92 11.87 -22.59 -15.29
C LYS A 92 10.70 -23.46 -14.86
N GLU A 93 10.94 -24.71 -14.53
CA GLU A 93 9.93 -25.64 -14.06
C GLU A 93 9.30 -25.18 -12.75
N LEU A 94 10.11 -24.78 -11.77
CA LEU A 94 9.61 -24.23 -10.50
C LEU A 94 8.69 -23.04 -10.75
N ARG A 95 9.12 -22.07 -11.57
CA ARG A 95 8.29 -20.90 -11.91
C ARG A 95 6.98 -21.28 -12.57
N LYS A 96 6.98 -22.26 -13.48
CA LYS A 96 5.74 -22.74 -14.11
C LYS A 96 4.78 -23.34 -13.08
N ARG A 97 5.30 -24.14 -12.14
CA ARG A 97 4.49 -24.74 -11.07
C ARG A 97 3.95 -23.69 -10.11
N GLU A 98 4.79 -22.73 -9.69
CA GLU A 98 4.40 -21.61 -8.83
C GLU A 98 3.34 -20.72 -9.52
N ASP A 99 3.54 -20.36 -10.79
CA ASP A 99 2.58 -19.60 -11.58
C ASP A 99 1.23 -20.32 -11.68
N GLN A 100 1.23 -21.65 -11.83
CA GLN A 100 0.01 -22.44 -11.90
C GLN A 100 -0.76 -22.45 -10.57
N ALA A 101 -0.06 -22.61 -9.45
CA ALA A 101 -0.67 -22.55 -8.13
C ALA A 101 -1.25 -21.15 -7.82
N VAL A 102 -0.52 -20.09 -8.19
CA VAL A 102 -1.02 -18.71 -8.07
C VAL A 102 -2.28 -18.51 -8.91
N LYS A 103 -2.29 -18.96 -10.16
CA LYS A 103 -3.48 -18.87 -11.02
C LYS A 103 -4.70 -19.58 -10.42
N GLU A 104 -4.51 -20.75 -9.83
CA GLU A 104 -5.59 -21.51 -9.21
C GLU A 104 -6.16 -20.80 -7.99
N VAL A 105 -5.29 -20.32 -7.09
CA VAL A 105 -5.73 -19.57 -5.90
C VAL A 105 -6.46 -18.29 -6.31
N MET A 106 -5.90 -17.54 -7.25
CA MET A 106 -6.51 -16.29 -7.73
C MET A 106 -7.82 -16.53 -8.50
N GLY A 107 -7.94 -17.64 -9.23
CA GLY A 107 -9.16 -18.01 -9.97
C GLY A 107 -10.35 -18.33 -9.07
N HIS A 108 -10.12 -18.75 -7.82
CA HIS A 108 -11.16 -18.99 -6.83
C HIS A 108 -11.53 -17.74 -6.00
N ALA A 109 -10.79 -16.65 -6.16
CA ALA A 109 -10.99 -15.41 -5.41
C ALA A 109 -12.19 -14.62 -5.95
N ARG A 110 -13.10 -14.21 -5.07
CA ARG A 110 -14.15 -13.23 -5.42
C ARG A 110 -13.64 -11.79 -5.33
N VAL A 111 -12.80 -11.54 -4.33
CA VAL A 111 -12.17 -10.23 -4.11
C VAL A 111 -10.67 -10.41 -3.94
N VAL A 112 -9.91 -9.64 -4.70
CA VAL A 112 -8.45 -9.53 -4.54
C VAL A 112 -8.16 -8.19 -3.90
N LEU A 113 -7.35 -8.19 -2.84
CA LEU A 113 -7.01 -7.02 -2.05
C LEU A 113 -5.52 -6.70 -2.18
N ALA A 114 -5.20 -5.46 -2.53
CA ALA A 114 -3.82 -5.00 -2.67
C ALA A 114 -3.70 -3.52 -2.31
N THR A 115 -2.51 -3.04 -1.96
CA THR A 115 -2.30 -1.59 -1.99
C THR A 115 -2.35 -1.08 -3.44
N ASN A 116 -2.53 0.23 -3.64
CA ASN A 116 -2.51 0.82 -4.98
C ASN A 116 -1.26 0.40 -5.77
N THR A 117 -0.09 0.43 -5.13
CA THR A 117 1.17 -0.06 -5.72
C THR A 117 1.22 -1.57 -5.84
N GLY A 118 0.67 -2.31 -4.87
CA GLY A 118 0.56 -3.77 -4.92
C GLY A 118 -0.33 -4.28 -6.07
N ALA A 119 -1.19 -3.45 -6.66
CA ALA A 119 -1.95 -3.81 -7.85
C ALA A 119 -1.08 -3.91 -9.13
N ALA A 120 0.19 -3.50 -9.06
CA ALA A 120 1.19 -3.75 -10.09
C ALA A 120 1.92 -5.11 -9.93
N ASP A 121 1.59 -5.89 -8.90
CA ASP A 121 2.27 -7.16 -8.63
C ASP A 121 2.15 -8.15 -9.80
N TYR A 122 3.22 -8.88 -10.05
CA TYR A 122 3.32 -9.87 -11.13
C TYR A 122 2.32 -11.02 -10.95
N ALA A 123 1.86 -11.31 -9.74
CA ALA A 123 0.77 -12.26 -9.49
C ALA A 123 -0.51 -11.92 -10.25
N LEU A 124 -0.75 -10.63 -10.54
CA LEU A 124 -1.92 -10.17 -11.30
C LEU A 124 -1.74 -10.25 -12.82
N LYS A 125 -0.56 -10.62 -13.34
CA LYS A 125 -0.29 -10.68 -14.79
C LYS A 125 -1.29 -11.56 -15.56
N HIS A 126 -1.78 -12.62 -14.92
CA HIS A 126 -2.67 -13.59 -15.54
C HIS A 126 -4.14 -13.20 -15.44
N MET A 127 -4.42 -12.06 -14.81
CA MET A 127 -5.76 -11.50 -14.61
C MET A 127 -5.88 -10.11 -15.26
N GLU A 128 -5.09 -9.86 -16.30
CA GLU A 128 -5.22 -8.65 -17.12
C GLU A 128 -6.65 -8.54 -17.67
N ALA A 129 -7.28 -7.38 -17.43
CA ALA A 129 -8.68 -7.08 -17.75
C ALA A 129 -9.74 -7.99 -17.10
N ALA A 130 -9.41 -8.73 -16.04
CA ALA A 130 -10.34 -9.66 -15.39
C ALA A 130 -11.32 -9.01 -14.39
N PHE A 131 -11.12 -7.75 -14.00
CA PHE A 131 -11.94 -7.15 -12.95
C PHE A 131 -13.10 -6.31 -13.52
N ASP A 132 -14.33 -6.71 -13.23
CA ASP A 132 -15.51 -5.92 -13.57
C ASP A 132 -15.65 -4.62 -12.76
N LEU A 133 -14.99 -4.59 -11.59
CA LEU A 133 -15.02 -3.49 -10.63
C LEU A 133 -13.70 -3.40 -9.88
N VAL A 134 -13.18 -2.19 -9.82
CA VAL A 134 -12.10 -1.74 -8.94
C VAL A 134 -12.70 -0.84 -7.87
N VAL A 135 -12.38 -1.10 -6.61
CA VAL A 135 -12.74 -0.24 -5.48
C VAL A 135 -11.45 0.34 -4.92
N ILE A 136 -11.38 1.65 -4.71
CA ILE A 136 -10.26 2.31 -4.05
C ILE A 136 -10.79 3.00 -2.81
N ASP A 137 -10.48 2.45 -1.64
CA ASP A 137 -10.77 3.05 -0.35
C ASP A 137 -9.67 4.03 0.06
N GLU A 138 -10.00 4.99 0.92
CA GLU A 138 -9.13 6.10 1.32
C GLU A 138 -8.54 6.87 0.11
N ALA A 139 -9.31 7.00 -0.97
CA ALA A 139 -8.88 7.62 -2.23
C ALA A 139 -8.55 9.11 -2.08
N ALA A 140 -9.13 9.79 -1.09
CA ALA A 140 -8.81 11.17 -0.73
C ALA A 140 -7.43 11.33 -0.05
N GLN A 141 -6.84 10.23 0.42
CA GLN A 141 -5.48 10.20 1.00
C GLN A 141 -4.44 9.68 -0.02
N ALA A 142 -4.86 9.35 -1.24
CA ALA A 142 -4.01 8.75 -2.26
C ALA A 142 -3.55 9.78 -3.29
N LEU A 143 -2.28 9.69 -3.70
CA LEU A 143 -1.81 10.41 -4.89
C LEU A 143 -2.57 9.91 -6.11
N GLU A 144 -3.02 10.82 -6.98
CA GLU A 144 -3.75 10.46 -8.20
C GLU A 144 -3.00 9.41 -9.04
N VAL A 145 -1.68 9.59 -9.20
CA VAL A 145 -0.82 8.67 -9.96
C VAL A 145 -0.91 7.23 -9.41
N SER A 146 -1.04 7.07 -8.09
CA SER A 146 -1.17 5.74 -7.49
C SER A 146 -2.52 5.09 -7.80
N CYS A 147 -3.60 5.86 -7.88
CA CYS A 147 -4.94 5.35 -8.18
C CYS A 147 -5.03 4.80 -9.61
N TRP A 148 -4.26 5.34 -10.55
CA TRP A 148 -4.22 4.83 -11.92
C TRP A 148 -3.75 3.38 -12.02
N ILE A 149 -2.87 2.91 -11.11
CA ILE A 149 -2.35 1.54 -11.13
C ILE A 149 -3.48 0.50 -11.05
N PRO A 150 -4.35 0.50 -10.02
CA PRO A 150 -5.47 -0.44 -9.96
C PRO A 150 -6.60 -0.08 -10.94
N MET A 151 -6.84 1.19 -11.26
CA MET A 151 -7.94 1.58 -12.16
C MET A 151 -7.81 0.96 -13.55
N LEU A 152 -6.58 0.86 -14.07
CA LEU A 152 -6.30 0.25 -15.37
C LEU A 152 -6.56 -1.27 -15.40
N ARG A 153 -6.82 -1.91 -14.25
CA ARG A 153 -7.08 -3.34 -14.15
C ARG A 153 -8.57 -3.71 -14.30
N GLY A 154 -9.49 -2.74 -14.32
CA GLY A 154 -10.91 -3.05 -14.41
C GLY A 154 -11.77 -2.07 -15.18
N ARG A 155 -13.01 -2.48 -15.45
CA ARG A 155 -13.95 -1.76 -16.33
C ARG A 155 -14.66 -0.59 -15.66
N ARG A 156 -14.87 -0.69 -14.35
CA ARG A 156 -15.57 0.30 -13.52
C ARG A 156 -14.77 0.56 -12.26
N VAL A 157 -14.88 1.78 -11.74
CA VAL A 157 -14.14 2.22 -10.57
C VAL A 157 -15.11 2.85 -9.58
N VAL A 158 -15.00 2.48 -8.31
CA VAL A 158 -15.63 3.16 -7.19
C VAL A 158 -14.52 3.73 -6.31
N LEU A 159 -14.56 5.04 -6.09
CA LEU A 159 -13.65 5.72 -5.17
C LEU A 159 -14.41 6.00 -3.87
N ALA A 160 -13.86 5.59 -2.75
CA ALA A 160 -14.36 5.90 -1.42
C ALA A 160 -13.27 6.68 -0.65
N GLY A 161 -13.68 7.64 0.15
CA GLY A 161 -12.78 8.48 0.93
C GLY A 161 -13.46 9.76 1.40
N ASP A 162 -12.72 10.53 2.19
CA ASP A 162 -13.18 11.79 2.75
C ASP A 162 -12.20 12.93 2.40
N HIS A 163 -12.62 13.77 1.44
CA HIS A 163 -11.87 14.96 1.02
C HIS A 163 -11.71 16.05 2.10
N LYS A 164 -12.38 15.92 3.24
CA LYS A 164 -12.19 16.82 4.39
C LYS A 164 -11.14 16.31 5.38
N GLN A 165 -10.62 15.10 5.20
CA GLN A 165 -9.56 14.54 6.01
C GLN A 165 -8.17 14.87 5.45
N LEU A 166 -7.14 14.19 5.96
CA LEU A 166 -5.75 14.44 5.61
C LEU A 166 -5.49 14.14 4.12
N ALA A 167 -4.94 15.13 3.42
CA ALA A 167 -4.41 14.96 2.07
C ALA A 167 -3.16 14.06 2.06
N PRO A 168 -2.77 13.50 0.89
CA PRO A 168 -1.52 12.74 0.78
C PRO A 168 -0.30 13.56 1.18
N THR A 169 0.62 12.95 1.92
CA THR A 169 1.87 13.58 2.34
C THR A 169 2.84 13.71 1.17
N ILE A 170 3.23 14.95 0.83
CA ILE A 170 4.19 15.25 -0.23
C ILE A 170 5.41 15.95 0.37
N THR A 171 6.59 15.35 0.22
CA THR A 171 7.84 15.90 0.75
C THR A 171 8.32 17.14 0.00
N SER A 172 8.11 17.19 -1.32
CA SER A 172 8.46 18.34 -2.15
C SER A 172 7.36 19.40 -2.12
N ALA A 173 7.63 20.51 -1.43
CA ALA A 173 6.73 21.67 -1.40
C ALA A 173 6.47 22.25 -2.80
N GLU A 174 7.46 22.19 -3.70
CA GLU A 174 7.28 22.62 -5.09
C GLU A 174 6.29 21.72 -5.83
N ALA A 175 6.43 20.40 -5.73
CA ALA A 175 5.52 19.47 -6.39
C ALA A 175 4.08 19.60 -5.86
N ALA A 176 3.92 19.78 -4.54
CA ALA A 176 2.62 20.04 -3.93
C ALA A 176 1.97 21.30 -4.51
N LYS A 177 2.72 22.42 -4.60
CA LYS A 177 2.24 23.68 -5.20
C LYS A 177 1.90 23.54 -6.69
N ARG A 178 2.61 22.68 -7.43
CA ARG A 178 2.36 22.41 -8.85
C ARG A 178 1.21 21.41 -9.09
N GLY A 179 0.47 21.03 -8.04
CA GLY A 179 -0.77 20.25 -8.17
C GLY A 179 -0.67 18.77 -7.82
N LEU A 180 0.49 18.27 -7.38
CA LEU A 180 0.62 16.86 -6.96
C LEU A 180 -0.25 16.55 -5.73
N GLY A 181 -0.62 17.57 -4.94
CA GLY A 181 -1.51 17.44 -3.79
C GLY A 181 -2.99 17.32 -4.14
N LEU A 182 -3.38 17.60 -5.39
CA LEU A 182 -4.75 17.39 -5.83
C LEU A 182 -4.99 15.88 -6.03
N THR A 183 -5.88 15.30 -5.24
CA THR A 183 -6.19 13.87 -5.37
C THR A 183 -7.13 13.62 -6.53
N LEU A 184 -7.15 12.36 -7.00
CA LEU A 184 -8.14 11.93 -7.99
C LEU A 184 -9.56 12.12 -7.47
N PHE A 185 -9.79 11.84 -6.19
CA PHE A 185 -11.08 11.97 -5.53
C PHE A 185 -11.56 13.43 -5.58
N ASP A 186 -10.73 14.37 -5.16
CA ASP A 186 -11.04 15.81 -5.18
C ASP A 186 -11.34 16.31 -6.58
N ARG A 187 -10.52 15.90 -7.56
CA ARG A 187 -10.69 16.30 -8.95
C ARG A 187 -12.01 15.80 -9.53
N VAL A 188 -12.36 14.53 -9.30
CA VAL A 188 -13.63 13.96 -9.78
C VAL A 188 -14.83 14.62 -9.10
N VAL A 189 -14.77 14.84 -7.78
CA VAL A 189 -15.81 15.57 -7.04
C VAL A 189 -15.97 16.99 -7.60
N GLY A 190 -14.88 17.70 -7.87
CA GLY A 190 -14.91 19.05 -8.43
C GLY A 190 -15.46 19.12 -9.85
N MET A 191 -15.16 18.13 -10.70
CA MET A 191 -15.61 18.10 -12.10
C MET A 191 -17.09 17.72 -12.26
N TYR A 192 -17.55 16.75 -11.48
CA TYR A 192 -18.86 16.11 -11.72
C TYR A 192 -19.87 16.36 -10.59
N GLY A 193 -19.41 16.81 -9.41
CA GLY A 193 -20.28 17.12 -8.28
C GLY A 193 -21.22 15.97 -7.93
N ALA A 194 -22.49 16.27 -7.67
CA ALA A 194 -23.50 15.31 -7.26
C ALA A 194 -23.89 14.27 -8.34
N SER A 195 -23.46 14.44 -9.60
CA SER A 195 -23.81 13.50 -10.68
C SER A 195 -23.15 12.12 -10.53
N CYS A 196 -21.99 12.06 -9.88
CA CYS A 196 -21.25 10.81 -9.66
C CYS A 196 -20.75 10.63 -8.22
N THR A 197 -21.22 11.45 -7.28
CA THR A 197 -20.81 11.39 -5.88
C THR A 197 -22.01 11.15 -4.97
N ARG A 198 -21.78 10.40 -3.88
CA ARG A 198 -22.80 10.14 -2.86
C ARG A 198 -22.16 10.29 -1.48
N MET A 199 -22.72 11.17 -0.66
CA MET A 199 -22.29 11.36 0.73
C MET A 199 -23.05 10.40 1.66
N LEU A 200 -22.34 9.77 2.59
CA LEU A 200 -22.94 9.05 3.71
C LEU A 200 -23.30 10.08 4.80
N ASN A 201 -24.57 10.15 5.18
CA ASN A 201 -25.10 11.25 6.02
C ASN A 201 -25.32 10.86 7.49
N VAL A 202 -25.10 9.59 7.85
CA VAL A 202 -25.29 9.10 9.22
C VAL A 202 -23.92 8.74 9.78
N GLN A 203 -23.54 9.38 10.89
CA GLN A 203 -22.32 9.08 11.63
C GLN A 203 -22.64 8.16 12.81
N VAL A 204 -21.86 7.09 12.97
CA VAL A 204 -22.09 6.04 13.98
C VAL A 204 -20.97 5.89 15.01
N HIS A 205 -19.83 6.56 14.83
CA HIS A 205 -18.68 6.43 15.73
C HIS A 205 -18.73 7.36 16.94
N LEU A 206 -19.11 8.62 16.73
CA LEU A 206 -19.21 9.60 17.80
C LEU A 206 -20.63 9.56 18.36
N PRO A 207 -20.81 9.51 19.68
CA PRO A 207 -22.13 9.77 20.26
C PRO A 207 -22.61 11.12 19.76
N HIS A 208 -23.92 11.26 19.53
CA HIS A 208 -24.52 12.56 19.23
C HIS A 208 -24.00 13.57 20.26
N ALA A 209 -23.41 14.67 19.78
CA ALA A 209 -23.04 15.76 20.67
C ALA A 209 -24.28 16.09 21.51
N PRO A 210 -24.21 16.05 22.85
CA PRO A 210 -25.34 16.50 23.64
C PRO A 210 -25.61 17.93 23.18
N VAL A 211 -26.85 18.19 22.73
CA VAL A 211 -27.32 19.55 22.55
C VAL A 211 -27.00 20.24 23.86
N ALA A 212 -26.07 21.21 23.82
CA ALA A 212 -25.65 21.90 25.02
C ALA A 212 -26.92 22.43 25.69
N PRO A 213 -27.20 22.06 26.95
CA PRO A 213 -28.42 22.48 27.60
C PRO A 213 -28.45 24.02 27.64
N PRO A 214 -29.63 24.66 27.68
CA PRO A 214 -29.75 26.12 27.54
C PRO A 214 -28.92 26.95 28.54
N TRP A 215 -28.52 26.33 29.65
CA TRP A 215 -27.70 26.91 30.71
C TRP A 215 -26.19 26.69 30.53
N TYR A 216 -25.75 25.96 29.50
CA TYR A 216 -24.33 25.80 29.19
C TYR A 216 -23.80 27.14 28.64
N PRO A 217 -22.85 27.79 29.32
CA PRO A 217 -22.33 29.07 28.86
C PRO A 217 -21.70 28.88 27.48
N SER A 218 -22.06 29.74 26.53
CA SER A 218 -21.41 29.77 25.22
C SER A 218 -19.89 29.79 25.45
N PRO A 219 -19.11 28.87 24.86
CA PRO A 219 -17.67 28.94 24.98
C PRO A 219 -17.24 30.33 24.53
N ALA A 220 -16.54 31.06 25.40
CA ALA A 220 -15.97 32.35 25.06
C ALA A 220 -15.18 32.18 23.75
N PRO A 221 -15.27 33.12 22.80
CA PRO A 221 -14.54 33.00 21.56
C PRO A 221 -13.07 32.78 21.89
N PHE A 222 -12.55 31.61 21.52
CA PHE A 222 -11.13 31.32 21.60
C PHE A 222 -10.37 32.50 21.01
N PRO A 223 -9.33 33.05 21.68
CA PRO A 223 -8.48 34.04 21.05
C PRO A 223 -7.95 33.44 19.76
N ARG A 224 -8.10 34.15 18.63
CA ARG A 224 -7.55 33.76 17.33
C ARG A 224 -6.03 33.64 17.43
N LEU A 225 -5.54 32.46 17.78
CA LEU A 225 -4.13 32.08 17.70
C LEU A 225 -3.80 31.65 16.26
N TRP A 226 -4.06 32.56 15.32
CA TRP A 226 -3.54 32.53 13.96
C TRP A 226 -3.80 33.91 13.35
N GLU A 227 -2.96 34.87 13.71
CA GLU A 227 -2.64 35.98 12.82
C GLU A 227 -1.22 35.77 12.28
N PRO A 228 -0.97 35.95 10.98
CA PRO A 228 0.37 35.89 10.43
C PRO A 228 1.15 37.11 10.95
N ILE A 229 2.25 36.86 11.67
CA ILE A 229 3.15 37.92 12.14
C ILE A 229 3.80 38.58 10.91
N SER A 230 3.18 39.63 10.39
CA SER A 230 3.80 40.62 9.52
C SER A 230 4.33 41.76 10.39
N GLY A 231 5.63 41.74 10.73
CA GLY A 231 6.23 42.87 11.44
C GLY A 231 7.58 42.59 12.10
N ARG A 232 8.66 42.91 11.38
CA ARG A 232 10.02 43.28 11.83
C ARG A 232 10.53 42.63 13.13
N PHE A 233 11.44 41.66 12.98
CA PHE A 233 12.42 41.33 14.01
C PHE A 233 13.40 42.50 14.20
N PRO A 234 13.57 43.08 15.41
CA PRO A 234 14.83 43.73 15.75
C PRO A 234 15.87 42.62 15.90
N GLY A 235 16.85 42.65 15.01
CA GLY A 235 18.03 41.80 15.11
C GLY A 235 18.87 42.15 16.34
N THR A 236 19.87 41.29 16.56
CA THR A 236 21.06 41.50 17.39
C THR A 236 20.94 41.21 18.89
N SER A 237 20.99 39.92 19.26
CA SER A 237 21.75 39.52 20.48
C SER A 237 22.09 38.02 20.54
N LEU A 238 21.31 37.14 19.90
CA LEU A 238 21.49 35.69 20.09
C LEU A 238 22.42 34.99 19.09
N LYS A 239 22.65 35.55 17.89
CA LYS A 239 23.59 34.96 16.91
C LYS A 239 25.07 35.06 17.32
N LYS A 240 25.48 36.10 18.07
CA LYS A 240 26.87 36.25 18.55
C LYS A 240 27.26 35.24 19.64
N LYS A 241 26.31 34.70 20.41
CA LYS A 241 26.59 33.68 21.45
C LYS A 241 26.75 32.26 20.88
N ALA A 242 26.07 31.94 19.78
CA ALA A 242 26.18 30.62 19.14
C ALA A 242 27.48 30.47 18.32
N GLU A 243 27.94 31.53 17.66
CA GLU A 243 29.17 31.51 16.85
C GLU A 243 30.45 31.47 17.69
N LYS A 244 30.44 32.07 18.90
CA LYS A 244 31.57 32.03 19.84
C LYS A 244 31.77 30.66 20.49
N LYS A 245 30.71 29.83 20.57
CA LYS A 245 30.78 28.45 21.08
C LYS A 245 31.27 27.45 20.02
N LYS A 246 30.99 27.69 18.73
CA LYS A 246 31.43 26.82 17.63
C LYS A 246 32.92 26.98 17.28
N LYS A 247 33.51 28.17 17.47
CA LYS A 247 34.95 28.41 17.28
C LYS A 247 35.86 27.88 18.41
N LYS A 248 35.31 27.48 19.56
CA LYS A 248 36.08 26.93 20.70
C LYS A 248 36.27 25.41 20.67
N LEU A 249 35.67 24.70 19.71
CA LEU A 249 35.76 23.23 19.58
C LEU A 249 36.63 22.76 18.40
N ILE A 250 37.27 23.67 17.66
CA ILE A 250 38.06 23.32 16.47
C ILE A 250 39.56 23.65 16.62
N ASN A 251 39.99 24.38 17.66
CA ASN A 251 41.40 24.68 17.87
C ASN A 251 41.82 24.40 19.31
N HIS A 252 42.48 23.27 19.55
CA HIS A 252 43.82 23.17 20.18
C HIS A 252 44.28 21.70 20.26
N PRO A 253 45.60 21.48 20.36
CA PRO A 253 46.42 20.68 19.45
C PRO A 253 46.52 19.18 19.80
#